data_AF-A0A2E3P973-F1
#
_entry.id   AF-A0A2E3P973-F1
#
_cell.length_a   1.000
_cell.length_b   1.000
_cell.length_c   1.000
_cell.angle_alpha   90.00
_cell.angle_beta   90.00
_cell.angle_gamma   90.00
#
_symmetry.space_group_name_H-M   'P 1'
#
loop_
_entity.id
_entity.type
_entity.pdbx_description
1 polymer ?
#
loop_
_entity_poly.entity_id
_entity_poly.type
_entity_poly.pdbx_seq_one_letter_code
_entity_poly.pdbx_strand_id
1 'polypeptide(L)'
;MAGKILEQLKEWVGLGGLYAFDSWIANTDRHMGNLLIDGPDMFWLIDHGHAFTGPAWAPQDLDPTVAYRHKLSEWLTGALSASQKSKKARESDGFCGKIECVDVPAALSQGRTDKLLSEEYADALRAFLISRVQHVSRCSKEALGVPILTE
;
A
#
# COMPACT_ATOMS: atom_id res chain seq x y z
N MET A 1 -19.36 -15.68 9.25
CA MET A 1 -18.57 -14.58 9.84
C MET A 1 -17.69 -13.90 8.79
N ALA A 2 -16.84 -14.64 8.05
CA ALA A 2 -15.98 -14.09 7.00
C ALA A 2 -16.72 -13.26 5.91
N GLY A 3 -17.90 -13.69 5.47
CA GLY A 3 -18.67 -12.94 4.46
C GLY A 3 -19.14 -11.55 4.92
N LYS A 4 -19.50 -11.38 6.20
CA LYS A 4 -19.95 -10.08 6.73
C LYS A 4 -18.78 -9.09 6.80
N ILE A 5 -17.60 -9.59 7.18
CA ILE A 5 -16.35 -8.81 7.23
C ILE A 5 -15.96 -8.35 5.82
N LEU A 6 -16.08 -9.23 4.83
CA LEU A 6 -15.78 -8.88 3.44
C LEU A 6 -16.68 -7.74 2.94
N GLU A 7 -17.99 -7.81 3.22
CA GLU A 7 -18.92 -6.74 2.84
C GLU A 7 -18.62 -5.42 3.56
N GLN A 8 -18.26 -5.45 4.84
CA GLN A 8 -17.81 -4.26 5.56
C GLN A 8 -16.53 -3.65 4.94
N LEU A 9 -15.56 -4.50 4.59
CA LEU A 9 -14.31 -4.04 3.99
C LEU A 9 -14.53 -3.39 2.62
N LYS A 10 -15.44 -3.93 1.79
CA LYS A 10 -15.78 -3.37 0.48
C LYS A 10 -16.36 -1.96 0.59
N GLU A 11 -17.12 -1.69 1.65
CA GLU A 11 -17.73 -0.38 1.90
C GLU A 11 -16.83 0.58 2.70
N TRP A 12 -15.81 0.06 3.39
CA TRP A 12 -14.91 0.85 4.21
C TRP A 12 -14.24 1.98 3.42
N VAL A 13 -14.40 3.22 3.89
CA VAL A 13 -13.86 4.43 3.25
C VAL A 13 -12.33 4.44 3.16
N GLY A 14 -11.65 3.71 4.05
CA GLY A 14 -10.20 3.59 4.05
C GLY A 14 -9.65 2.62 2.99
N LEU A 15 -10.50 1.83 2.32
CA LEU A 15 -10.02 0.77 1.43
C LEU A 15 -9.19 1.31 0.26
N GLY A 16 -9.60 2.40 -0.39
CA GLY A 16 -8.79 2.99 -1.47
C GLY A 16 -7.43 3.48 -0.98
N GLY A 17 -7.39 4.07 0.23
CA GLY A 17 -6.15 4.47 0.88
C GLY A 17 -5.25 3.28 1.25
N LEU A 18 -5.83 2.14 1.64
CA LEU A 18 -5.07 0.90 1.88
C LEU A 18 -4.36 0.40 0.61
N TYR A 19 -5.04 0.39 -0.54
CA TYR A 19 -4.40 0.04 -1.82
C TYR A 19 -3.24 1.00 -2.16
N ALA A 20 -3.44 2.31 -1.96
CA ALA A 20 -2.38 3.30 -2.17
C ALA A 20 -1.20 3.05 -1.21
N PHE A 21 -1.48 2.83 0.06
CA PHE A 21 -0.47 2.64 1.09
C PHE A 21 0.35 1.37 0.85
N ASP A 22 -0.28 0.21 0.67
CA ASP A 22 0.45 -1.04 0.40
C ASP A 22 1.21 -0.97 -0.95
N SER A 23 0.70 -0.24 -1.94
CA SER A 23 1.44 0.03 -3.19
C SER A 23 2.67 0.91 -2.96
N TRP A 24 2.59 1.92 -2.09
CA TRP A 24 3.69 2.83 -1.76
C TRP A 24 4.81 2.13 -1.00
N ILE A 25 4.47 1.38 0.05
CA ILE A 25 5.47 0.64 0.83
C ILE A 25 5.85 -0.72 0.20
N ALA A 26 5.29 -1.06 -0.97
CA ALA A 26 5.48 -2.36 -1.63
C ALA A 26 5.26 -3.56 -0.69
N ASN A 27 4.12 -3.55 0.02
CA ASN A 27 3.74 -4.64 0.91
C ASN A 27 3.20 -5.83 0.11
N THR A 28 3.96 -6.91 0.12
CA THR A 28 3.68 -8.10 -0.68
C THR A 28 2.78 -9.12 0.01
N ASP A 29 2.34 -8.88 1.25
CA ASP A 29 1.58 -9.85 2.04
C ASP A 29 0.43 -9.25 2.89
N ARG A 30 -0.31 -8.28 2.37
CA ARG A 30 -1.60 -7.86 2.97
C ARG A 30 -2.69 -8.94 2.82
N HIS A 31 -2.75 -9.87 3.77
CA HIS A 31 -3.86 -10.81 3.92
C HIS A 31 -4.84 -10.40 5.04
N MET A 32 -6.00 -11.06 5.13
CA MET A 32 -7.05 -10.72 6.10
C MET A 32 -6.58 -10.75 7.57
N GLY A 33 -5.65 -11.65 7.92
CA GLY A 33 -5.03 -11.69 9.25
C GLY A 33 -4.24 -10.43 9.66
N ASN A 34 -3.92 -9.55 8.71
CA ASN A 34 -3.18 -8.31 8.95
C ASN A 34 -4.12 -7.10 9.11
N LEU A 35 -5.40 -7.37 9.40
CA LEU A 35 -6.43 -6.37 9.64
C LEU A 35 -7.11 -6.67 11.00
N LEU A 36 -7.07 -5.72 11.92
CA LEU A 36 -7.90 -5.78 13.12
C LEU A 36 -9.19 -4.99 12.87
N ILE A 37 -10.32 -5.53 13.33
CA ILE A 37 -11.64 -4.95 13.09
C ILE A 37 -12.25 -4.60 14.44
N ASP A 38 -12.49 -3.31 14.66
CA ASP A 38 -13.10 -2.78 15.88
C ASP A 38 -14.45 -2.12 15.57
N GLY A 39 -15.34 -2.90 14.97
CA GLY A 39 -16.65 -2.45 14.50
C GLY A 39 -16.72 -2.16 12.99
N PRO A 40 -17.86 -1.63 12.50
CA PRO A 40 -18.13 -1.55 11.06
C PRO A 40 -17.19 -0.67 10.24
N ASP A 41 -16.62 0.37 10.86
CA ASP A 41 -15.86 1.41 10.15
C ASP A 41 -14.40 1.53 10.63
N MET A 42 -13.99 0.72 11.60
CA MET A 42 -12.64 0.78 12.18
C MET A 42 -11.85 -0.46 11.79
N PHE A 43 -11.00 -0.29 10.79
CA PHE A 43 -9.99 -1.26 10.39
C PHE A 43 -8.61 -0.71 10.75
N TRP A 44 -7.85 -1.50 11.48
CA TRP A 44 -6.46 -1.21 11.80
C TRP A 44 -5.55 -2.11 10.99
N LEU A 45 -4.54 -1.50 10.37
CA LEU A 45 -3.51 -2.22 9.63
C LEU A 45 -2.42 -2.62 10.62
N ILE A 46 -2.07 -3.89 10.64
CA ILE A 46 -0.96 -4.41 11.44
C ILE A 46 -0.02 -5.20 10.54
N ASP A 47 1.08 -5.65 11.12
CA ASP A 47 2.05 -6.55 10.49
C ASP A 47 2.53 -6.08 9.10
N HIS A 48 3.45 -5.12 9.13
CA HIS A 48 4.10 -4.58 7.94
C HIS A 48 5.45 -5.26 7.65
N GLY A 49 5.73 -6.44 8.22
CA GLY A 49 7.01 -7.14 8.06
C GLY A 49 7.34 -7.56 6.61
N HIS A 50 6.32 -7.58 5.75
CA HIS A 50 6.43 -7.86 4.31
C HIS A 50 6.40 -6.61 3.42
N ALA A 51 6.55 -5.42 4.02
CA ALA A 51 6.86 -4.20 3.31
C ALA A 51 8.20 -4.29 2.56
N PHE A 52 8.41 -3.38 1.62
CA PHE A 52 9.65 -3.19 0.87
C PHE A 52 10.07 -4.44 0.11
N THR A 53 9.12 -5.14 -0.51
CA THR A 53 9.29 -6.40 -1.26
C THR A 53 9.41 -7.69 -0.43
N GLY A 54 9.42 -7.60 0.91
CA GLY A 54 9.42 -8.76 1.82
C GLY A 54 10.51 -8.68 2.89
N PRO A 55 10.56 -9.62 3.85
CA PRO A 55 11.45 -9.53 5.01
C PRO A 55 12.96 -9.65 4.71
N ALA A 56 13.32 -10.11 3.50
CA ALA A 56 14.70 -10.34 3.08
C ALA A 56 15.12 -9.41 1.91
N TRP A 57 14.47 -8.25 1.80
CA TRP A 57 14.77 -7.27 0.77
C TRP A 57 16.22 -6.78 0.84
N ALA A 58 16.75 -6.41 -0.31
CA ALA A 58 18.03 -5.74 -0.48
C ALA A 58 17.88 -4.47 -1.33
N PRO A 59 18.83 -3.53 -1.31
CA PRO A 59 18.76 -2.28 -2.06
C PRO A 59 18.37 -2.44 -3.53
N GLN A 60 18.88 -3.47 -4.22
CA GLN A 60 18.58 -3.73 -5.63
C GLN A 60 17.14 -4.17 -5.90
N ASP A 61 16.40 -4.62 -4.88
CA ASP A 61 15.00 -5.04 -5.02
C ASP A 61 14.04 -3.84 -5.01
N LEU A 62 14.53 -2.63 -4.68
CA LEU A 62 13.74 -1.43 -4.50
C LEU A 62 13.69 -0.53 -5.74
N ASP A 63 13.05 -1.00 -6.80
CA ASP A 63 12.70 -0.20 -7.97
C ASP A 63 11.38 0.58 -7.75
N PRO A 64 11.39 1.93 -7.70
CA PRO A 64 10.19 2.73 -7.47
C PRO A 64 9.17 2.65 -8.62
N THR A 65 9.60 2.24 -9.81
CA THR A 65 8.78 2.25 -11.04
C THR A 65 7.97 0.97 -11.22
N VAL A 66 8.36 -0.13 -10.57
CA VAL A 66 7.75 -1.45 -10.75
C VAL A 66 6.49 -1.62 -9.89
N ALA A 67 5.48 -2.28 -10.45
CA ALA A 67 4.33 -2.77 -9.70
C ALA A 67 4.67 -4.12 -9.04
N TYR A 68 4.87 -4.12 -7.73
CA TYR A 68 5.12 -5.36 -6.97
C TYR A 68 3.84 -6.15 -6.77
N ARG A 69 4.00 -7.42 -6.39
CA ARG A 69 2.89 -8.28 -5.95
C ARG A 69 2.07 -7.55 -4.89
N HIS A 70 0.75 -7.48 -5.10
CA HIS A 70 -0.17 -6.79 -4.20
C HIS A 70 -1.15 -7.79 -3.58
N LYS A 71 -0.79 -8.41 -2.45
CA LYS A 71 -1.57 -9.53 -1.90
C LYS A 71 -3.05 -9.23 -1.68
N LEU A 72 -3.37 -8.01 -1.26
CA LEU A 72 -4.76 -7.57 -1.09
C LEU A 72 -5.59 -7.73 -2.37
N SER A 73 -4.99 -7.47 -3.54
CA SER A 73 -5.74 -7.55 -4.80
C SER A 73 -6.11 -8.99 -5.15
N GLU A 74 -5.22 -9.94 -4.84
CA GLU A 74 -5.41 -11.36 -5.15
C GLU A 74 -6.68 -11.94 -4.52
N TRP A 75 -7.05 -11.49 -3.33
CA TRP A 75 -8.21 -12.02 -2.61
C TRP A 75 -9.41 -11.07 -2.54
N LEU A 76 -9.21 -9.75 -2.69
CA LEU A 76 -10.28 -8.76 -2.56
C LEU A 76 -10.73 -8.15 -3.89
N THR A 77 -9.83 -7.85 -4.82
CA THR A 77 -10.18 -7.12 -6.06
C THR A 77 -11.24 -7.83 -6.88
N GLY A 78 -11.19 -9.17 -6.94
CA GLY A 78 -12.19 -9.98 -7.65
C GLY A 78 -13.61 -9.89 -7.05
N ALA A 79 -13.73 -9.55 -5.76
CA ALA A 79 -15.01 -9.41 -5.08
C ALA A 79 -15.62 -8.01 -5.18
N LEU A 80 -14.90 -7.03 -5.72
CA LEU A 80 -15.37 -5.67 -5.94
C LEU A 80 -16.12 -5.56 -7.27
N SER A 81 -17.26 -4.86 -7.26
CA SER A 81 -17.94 -4.44 -8.49
C SER A 81 -17.10 -3.41 -9.26
N ALA A 82 -17.40 -3.20 -10.55
CA ALA A 82 -16.73 -2.16 -11.34
C ALA A 82 -16.88 -0.77 -10.72
N SER A 83 -18.08 -0.43 -10.20
CA SER A 83 -18.33 0.85 -9.55
C SER A 83 -17.53 1.01 -8.24
N GLN A 84 -17.42 -0.07 -7.45
CA GLN A 84 -16.57 -0.09 -6.26
C GLN A 84 -15.10 0.11 -6.63
N LYS A 85 -14.57 -0.61 -7.62
CA LYS A 85 -13.18 -0.44 -8.10
C LYS A 85 -12.89 1.01 -8.52
N SER A 86 -13.76 1.60 -9.34
CA SER A 86 -13.61 3.00 -9.76
C SER A 86 -13.70 3.99 -8.59
N LYS A 87 -14.57 3.73 -7.61
CA LYS A 87 -14.65 4.55 -6.37
C LYS A 87 -13.36 4.44 -5.56
N LYS A 88 -12.87 3.23 -5.32
CA LYS A 88 -11.63 2.97 -4.56
C LYS A 88 -10.39 3.53 -5.26
N ALA A 89 -10.36 3.54 -6.59
CA ALA A 89 -9.30 4.20 -7.36
C ALA A 89 -9.27 5.72 -7.12
N ARG A 90 -10.42 6.39 -7.10
CA ARG A 90 -10.50 7.83 -6.76
C ARG A 90 -10.09 8.11 -5.31
N GLU A 91 -10.52 7.26 -4.38
CA GLU A 91 -10.10 7.35 -2.98
C GLU A 91 -8.57 7.16 -2.84
N SER A 92 -7.99 6.22 -3.60
CA SER A 92 -6.54 6.00 -3.68
C SER A 92 -5.82 7.23 -4.22
N ASP A 93 -6.32 7.87 -5.27
CA ASP A 93 -5.73 9.10 -5.82
C ASP A 93 -5.73 10.23 -4.79
N GLY A 94 -6.84 10.42 -4.07
CA GLY A 94 -6.92 11.37 -2.98
C GLY A 94 -5.95 11.07 -1.83
N PHE A 95 -5.66 9.78 -1.57
CA PHE A 95 -4.68 9.37 -0.58
C PHE A 95 -3.23 9.60 -1.03
N CYS A 96 -2.94 9.58 -2.34
CA CYS A 96 -1.61 9.88 -2.87
C CYS A 96 -1.15 11.29 -2.47
N GLY A 97 -2.05 12.27 -2.44
CA GLY A 97 -1.73 13.61 -1.94
C GLY A 97 -1.32 13.63 -0.46
N LYS A 98 -1.80 12.69 0.36
CA LYS A 98 -1.34 12.54 1.76
C LYS A 98 0.05 11.92 1.82
N ILE A 99 0.32 10.93 0.96
CA ILE A 99 1.63 10.28 0.85
C ILE A 99 2.69 11.30 0.43
N GLU A 100 2.37 12.17 -0.53
CA GLU A 100 3.28 13.22 -1.02
C GLU A 100 3.67 14.22 0.07
N CYS A 101 2.79 14.47 1.04
CA CYS A 101 3.09 15.34 2.18
C CYS A 101 3.93 14.65 3.29
N VAL A 102 4.28 13.37 3.17
CA VAL A 102 5.09 12.69 4.19
C VAL A 102 6.55 13.12 4.08
N ASP A 103 7.08 13.67 5.16
CA ASP A 103 8.52 13.86 5.33
C ASP A 103 9.20 12.50 5.58
N VAL A 104 9.59 11.83 4.48
CA VAL A 104 10.24 10.51 4.51
C VAL A 104 11.54 10.54 5.35
N PRO A 105 12.47 11.51 5.18
CA PRO A 105 13.63 11.62 6.04
C PRO A 105 13.30 11.67 7.54
N ALA A 106 12.34 12.50 7.94
CA ALA A 106 11.93 12.60 9.34
C ALA A 106 11.28 11.31 9.83
N ALA A 107 10.42 10.67 9.03
CA ALA A 107 9.77 9.41 9.38
C ALA A 107 10.79 8.28 9.59
N LEU A 108 11.79 8.15 8.71
CA LEU A 108 12.84 7.15 8.83
C LEU A 108 13.70 7.38 10.08
N SER A 109 14.03 8.64 10.39
CA SER A 109 14.79 8.99 11.59
C SER A 109 14.00 8.71 12.88
N GLN A 110 12.72 9.09 12.93
CA GLN A 110 11.85 8.80 14.07
C GLN A 110 11.66 7.29 14.27
N GLY A 111 11.55 6.54 13.17
CA GLY A 111 11.53 5.07 13.14
C GLY A 111 12.87 4.42 13.46
N ARG A 112 13.95 5.20 13.68
CA ARG A 112 15.32 4.74 13.95
C ARG A 112 15.90 3.84 12.86
N THR A 113 15.46 4.04 11.61
CA THR A 113 15.92 3.25 10.45
C THR A 113 17.42 3.37 10.27
N ASP A 114 17.97 4.57 10.48
CA ASP A 114 19.39 4.91 10.49
C ASP A 114 20.22 4.16 11.55
N LYS A 115 19.56 3.64 12.60
CA LYS A 115 20.21 2.87 13.67
C LYS A 115 20.04 1.37 13.52
N LEU A 116 19.08 0.94 12.71
CA LEU A 116 18.71 -0.46 12.53
C LEU A 116 19.25 -1.05 11.22
N LEU A 117 19.41 -0.20 10.19
CA LEU A 117 19.94 -0.57 8.89
C LEU A 117 21.35 0.00 8.69
N SER A 118 22.10 -0.59 7.76
CA SER A 118 23.31 0.06 7.25
C SER A 118 22.95 1.33 6.47
N GLU A 119 23.92 2.23 6.29
CA GLU A 119 23.74 3.47 5.52
C GLU A 119 23.22 3.19 4.11
N GLU A 120 23.79 2.19 3.41
CA GLU A 120 23.35 1.76 2.08
C GLU A 120 21.86 1.37 2.05
N TYR A 121 21.41 0.57 3.01
CA TYR A 121 20.02 0.12 3.09
C TYR A 121 19.06 1.27 3.45
N ALA A 122 19.46 2.13 4.40
CA ALA A 122 18.65 3.27 4.80
C ALA A 122 18.49 4.28 3.65
N ASP A 123 19.56 4.52 2.90
CA ASP A 123 19.55 5.40 1.73
C ASP A 123 18.72 4.84 0.58
N ALA A 124 18.84 3.54 0.29
CA ALA A 124 18.03 2.88 -0.72
C ALA A 124 16.53 2.96 -0.38
N LEU A 125 16.16 2.68 0.88
CA LEU A 125 14.77 2.78 1.33
C LEU A 125 14.24 4.21 1.27
N ARG A 126 15.05 5.21 1.68
CA ARG A 126 14.70 6.62 1.58
C ARG A 126 14.44 7.03 0.13
N ALA A 127 15.38 6.72 -0.76
CA ALA A 127 15.27 7.03 -2.18
C ALA A 127 14.03 6.36 -2.80
N PHE A 128 13.81 5.07 -2.49
CA PHE A 128 12.65 4.33 -2.93
C PHE A 128 11.34 4.99 -2.51
N LEU A 129 11.14 5.27 -1.22
CA LEU A 129 9.89 5.84 -0.71
C LEU A 129 9.58 7.22 -1.30
N ILE A 130 10.60 8.06 -1.51
CA ILE A 130 10.45 9.39 -2.12
C ILE A 130 10.10 9.25 -3.60
N SER A 131 10.90 8.50 -4.36
CA SER A 131 10.71 8.37 -5.82
C SER A 131 9.44 7.60 -6.18
N ARG A 132 8.97 6.71 -5.30
CA ARG A 132 7.79 5.89 -5.56
C ARG A 132 6.47 6.66 -5.50
N VAL A 133 6.41 7.81 -4.84
CA VAL A 133 5.18 8.61 -4.68
C VAL A 133 4.47 8.84 -6.02
N GLN A 134 5.21 9.22 -7.07
CA GLN A 134 4.66 9.50 -8.40
C GLN A 134 4.08 8.25 -9.10
N HIS A 135 4.43 7.05 -8.64
CA HIS A 135 3.99 5.78 -9.24
C HIS A 135 2.83 5.13 -8.45
N VAL A 136 2.51 5.61 -7.25
CA VAL A 136 1.51 4.99 -6.37
C VAL A 136 0.13 4.92 -7.03
N SER A 137 -0.32 6.01 -7.67
CA SER A 137 -1.63 6.04 -8.35
C SER A 137 -1.74 4.98 -9.45
N ARG A 138 -0.69 4.82 -10.26
CA ARG A 138 -0.65 3.80 -11.32
C ARG A 138 -0.69 2.40 -10.70
N CYS A 139 0.21 2.11 -9.76
CA CYS A 139 0.32 0.81 -9.11
C CYS A 139 -0.97 0.39 -8.38
N SER A 140 -1.63 1.32 -7.68
CA SER A 140 -2.86 1.03 -6.94
C SER A 140 -4.05 0.80 -7.88
N LYS A 141 -4.14 1.53 -8.99
CA LYS A 141 -5.16 1.32 -10.04
C LYS A 141 -5.00 -0.03 -10.73
N GLU A 142 -3.75 -0.42 -11.03
CA GLU A 142 -3.40 -1.75 -11.52
C GLU A 142 -3.87 -2.83 -10.52
N ALA A 143 -3.55 -2.68 -9.23
CA ALA A 143 -3.98 -3.61 -8.19
C ALA A 143 -5.51 -3.66 -8.03
N LEU A 144 -6.21 -2.54 -8.21
CA LEU A 144 -7.68 -2.47 -8.22
C LEU A 144 -8.30 -3.02 -9.51
N GLY A 145 -7.51 -3.36 -10.53
CA GLY A 145 -7.99 -3.83 -11.83
C GLY A 145 -8.80 -2.78 -12.58
N VAL A 146 -8.48 -1.49 -12.41
CA VAL A 146 -9.08 -0.39 -13.15
C VAL A 146 -8.22 -0.09 -14.37
N PRO A 147 -8.80 0.08 -15.58
CA PRO A 147 -8.04 0.47 -16.75
C PRO A 147 -7.24 1.76 -16.51
N ILE A 148 -5.95 1.72 -16.81
CA ILE A 148 -5.07 2.88 -16.78
C ILE A 148 -4.98 3.37 -18.22
N LEU A 149 -5.44 4.60 -18.47
CA LEU A 149 -5.19 5.26 -19.73
C LEU A 149 -3.71 5.66 -19.72
N THR A 150 -2.89 4.95 -20.50
CA THR A 150 -1.55 5.40 -20.84
C THR A 150 -1.69 6.59 -21.79
N GLU A 151 -1.18 7.76 -21.39
CA GLU A 151 -0.96 8.89 -22.29
C GLU A 151 0.09 8.55 -23.36
#